data_AF-A0A2E6ZTB3-F1
#
_entry.id   AF-A0A2E6ZTB3-F1
#
_cell.length_a   1.000
_cell.length_b   1.000
_cell.length_c   1.000
_cell.angle_alpha   90.00
_cell.angle_beta   90.00
_cell.angle_gamma   90.00
#
_symmetry.space_group_name_H-M   'P 1'
#
loop_
_entity.id
_entity.type
_entity.pdbx_description
1 polymer ?
#
loop_
_entity_poly.entity_id
_entity_poly.type
_entity_poly.pdbx_seq_one_letter_code
_entity_poly.pdbx_strand_id
1 'polypeptide(L)'
;MPQLNTVSKTNGNQLRIEFSFGGETTRRRRRAGTANAVLYRRHVRRHRSLVPLSHEHHDILVVAQGLIRGRSPAPHSDWPPVRRGQVGRVLDFFDQVLAPHFDFEEQVLFPLAERELLRAAPLLAALVREHDEVRSHLATLRANPTHDLDLRLPALGRLLESHVRQEERVLFESLQRELSEDILNSIGSELRARPTSGPSCQPRQP
;
A
#
# COMPACT_ATOMS: atom_id res chain seq x y z
N MET A 1 56.63 -11.00 -4.49
CA MET A 1 56.43 -12.38 -3.99
C MET A 1 57.05 -12.44 -2.61
N PRO A 2 56.26 -12.62 -1.55
CA PRO A 2 55.95 -13.97 -1.02
C PRO A 2 54.46 -14.15 -0.67
N GLN A 3 53.84 -15.25 -1.09
CA GLN A 3 53.67 -16.55 -0.41
C GLN A 3 52.61 -16.54 0.71
N LEU A 4 51.52 -17.29 0.44
CA LEU A 4 50.46 -17.69 1.36
C LEU A 4 51.02 -18.58 2.46
N ASN A 5 50.48 -18.46 3.68
CA ASN A 5 50.50 -19.55 4.65
C ASN A 5 49.09 -19.81 5.19
N THR A 6 48.84 -21.08 5.43
CA THR A 6 47.55 -21.78 5.51
C THR A 6 46.98 -21.78 6.93
N VAL A 7 45.65 -21.56 7.00
CA VAL A 7 44.61 -22.14 7.90
C VAL A 7 44.92 -22.41 9.38
N SER A 8 44.06 -21.87 10.26
CA SER A 8 43.30 -22.70 11.22
C SER A 8 42.08 -21.97 11.78
N LYS A 9 40.93 -22.65 11.72
CA LYS A 9 39.70 -22.30 12.45
C LYS A 9 39.86 -22.78 13.88
N THR A 10 39.62 -21.91 14.85
CA THR A 10 39.27 -22.31 16.20
C THR A 10 37.95 -21.65 16.59
N ASN A 11 37.11 -22.46 17.24
CA ASN A 11 35.84 -22.07 17.81
C ASN A 11 36.05 -21.07 18.94
N GLY A 12 35.16 -20.09 19.04
CA GLY A 12 35.08 -19.22 20.20
C GLY A 12 36.02 -18.03 20.17
N ASN A 13 35.41 -16.86 19.97
CA ASN A 13 35.68 -15.65 20.75
C ASN A 13 37.16 -15.24 20.96
N GLN A 14 37.62 -14.36 20.07
CA GLN A 14 38.48 -13.20 20.36
C GLN A 14 39.99 -13.45 20.64
N LEU A 15 40.84 -12.97 19.71
CA LEU A 15 42.24 -12.56 19.93
C LEU A 15 42.33 -11.10 19.45
N ARG A 16 42.21 -10.10 20.34
CA ARG A 16 43.25 -9.43 21.17
C ARG A 16 44.42 -8.91 20.33
N ILE A 17 44.35 -7.63 19.99
CA ILE A 17 45.52 -6.80 19.67
C ILE A 17 45.56 -5.70 20.74
N GLU A 18 46.59 -5.71 21.58
CA GLU A 18 46.83 -4.69 22.59
C GLU A 18 47.69 -3.58 22.02
N PHE A 19 47.22 -2.33 22.14
CA PHE A 19 48.05 -1.15 21.99
C PHE A 19 47.99 -0.36 23.29
N SER A 20 49.11 -0.35 24.02
CA SER A 20 49.33 0.54 25.15
C SER A 20 49.70 1.93 24.62
N PHE A 21 48.90 2.93 24.95
CA PHE A 21 49.34 4.33 24.94
C PHE A 21 48.85 5.01 26.21
N GLY A 22 49.81 5.47 27.00
CA GLY A 22 49.58 6.23 28.23
C GLY A 22 49.10 7.64 27.96
N GLY A 23 48.28 8.16 28.88
CA GLY A 23 47.80 9.53 28.87
C GLY A 23 46.60 9.69 29.78
N GLU A 24 46.84 10.05 31.05
CA GLU A 24 45.82 10.57 31.96
C GLU A 24 45.18 11.83 31.37
N THR A 25 43.85 11.91 31.38
CA THR A 25 43.12 13.16 31.69
C THR A 25 41.62 12.92 31.86
N THR A 26 41.13 13.43 32.99
CA THR A 26 39.79 14.02 33.25
C THR A 26 38.52 13.21 32.92
N ARG A 27 38.00 12.63 34.00
CA ARG A 27 36.62 12.15 34.19
C ARG A 27 35.60 13.26 33.89
N ARG A 28 34.98 13.24 32.70
CA ARG A 28 33.75 13.98 32.40
C ARG A 28 32.68 13.01 31.89
N ARG A 29 31.76 12.61 32.79
CA ARG A 29 30.54 11.86 32.44
C ARG A 29 29.71 12.71 31.46
N ARG A 30 29.80 12.41 30.16
CA ARG A 30 28.78 12.80 29.19
C ARG A 30 27.72 11.70 29.20
N ARG A 31 26.54 12.01 29.76
CA ARG A 31 25.33 11.23 29.45
C ARG A 31 25.07 11.41 27.95
N ALA A 32 25.32 10.35 27.17
CA ALA A 32 24.73 10.24 25.84
C ALA A 32 23.22 10.08 26.06
N GLY A 33 22.49 11.19 25.99
CA GLY A 33 21.06 11.17 25.84
C GLY A 33 20.74 10.38 24.57
N THR A 34 20.00 9.30 24.74
CA THR A 34 19.38 8.53 23.68
C THR A 34 18.57 9.47 22.78
N ALA A 35 19.19 9.95 21.71
CA ALA A 35 18.50 10.54 20.57
C ALA A 35 17.86 9.42 19.71
N ASN A 36 17.22 8.45 20.35
CA ASN A 36 16.13 7.72 19.72
C ASN A 36 14.89 8.56 19.99
N ALA A 37 14.84 9.70 19.29
CA ALA A 37 13.57 10.33 19.01
C ALA A 37 12.76 9.26 18.29
N VAL A 38 11.90 8.60 19.07
CA VAL A 38 10.68 7.96 18.59
C VAL A 38 10.10 8.97 17.60
N LEU A 39 10.36 8.73 16.31
CA LEU A 39 9.70 9.46 15.24
C LEU A 39 8.23 9.11 15.46
N TYR A 40 7.55 9.99 16.19
CA TYR A 40 6.11 10.03 16.25
C TYR A 40 5.67 9.82 14.81
N ARG A 41 5.03 8.68 14.55
CA ARG A 41 4.35 8.41 13.30
C ARG A 41 3.29 9.50 13.23
N ARG A 42 3.68 10.66 12.70
CA ARG A 42 2.82 11.82 12.56
C ARG A 42 1.65 11.27 11.77
N HIS A 43 0.46 11.28 12.35
CA HIS A 43 -0.74 11.05 11.58
C HIS A 43 -0.76 12.15 10.53
N VAL A 44 -0.22 11.85 9.35
CA VAL A 44 -0.20 12.78 8.23
C VAL A 44 -1.65 12.86 7.80
N ARG A 45 -2.28 14.00 8.09
CA ARG A 45 -3.61 14.27 7.57
C ARG A 45 -3.52 14.25 6.05
N ARG A 46 -4.37 13.43 5.42
CA ARG A 46 -4.49 13.35 3.97
C ARG A 46 -4.84 14.74 3.43
N HIS A 47 -4.14 15.17 2.38
CA HIS A 47 -4.43 16.41 1.68
C HIS A 47 -5.85 16.35 1.12
N ARG A 48 -6.61 17.45 1.20
CA ARG A 48 -8.04 17.50 0.83
C ARG A 48 -8.33 16.93 -0.56
N SER A 49 -7.41 17.11 -1.50
CA SER A 49 -7.54 16.62 -2.89
C SER A 49 -7.43 15.10 -3.04
N LEU A 50 -6.74 14.44 -2.10
CA LEU A 50 -6.52 12.99 -2.11
C LEU A 50 -7.52 12.25 -1.20
N VAL A 51 -8.24 12.97 -0.33
CA VAL A 51 -9.27 12.39 0.55
C VAL A 51 -10.31 11.57 -0.22
N PRO A 52 -10.83 12.00 -1.39
CA PRO A 52 -11.81 11.19 -2.11
C PRO A 52 -11.25 9.83 -2.55
N LEU A 53 -10.00 9.75 -3.01
CA LEU A 53 -9.35 8.46 -3.29
C LEU A 53 -9.17 7.63 -2.02
N SER A 54 -8.79 8.26 -0.91
CA SER A 54 -8.72 7.57 0.39
C SER A 54 -10.09 7.04 0.87
N HIS A 55 -11.21 7.64 0.45
CA HIS A 55 -12.54 7.07 0.69
C HIS A 55 -12.79 5.84 -0.18
N GLU A 56 -12.43 5.88 -1.46
CA GLU A 56 -12.50 4.71 -2.35
C GLU A 56 -11.63 3.56 -1.80
N HIS A 57 -10.41 3.87 -1.33
CA HIS A 57 -9.53 2.93 -0.63
C HIS A 57 -10.17 2.29 0.60
N HIS A 58 -10.97 3.04 1.37
CA HIS A 58 -11.70 2.49 2.50
C HIS A 58 -12.68 1.41 2.04
N ASP A 59 -13.47 1.68 0.99
CA ASP A 59 -14.43 0.73 0.44
C ASP A 59 -13.73 -0.51 -0.12
N ILE A 60 -12.59 -0.34 -0.81
CA ILE A 60 -11.74 -1.42 -1.30
C ILE A 60 -11.26 -2.29 -0.12
N LEU A 61 -10.82 -1.68 0.98
CA LEU A 61 -10.38 -2.41 2.17
C LEU A 61 -11.52 -3.18 2.86
N VAL A 62 -12.74 -2.64 2.89
CA VAL A 62 -13.91 -3.35 3.42
C VAL A 62 -14.18 -4.61 2.60
N VAL A 63 -14.19 -4.51 1.26
CA VAL A 63 -14.35 -5.66 0.37
C VAL A 63 -13.20 -6.65 0.54
N ALA A 64 -11.95 -6.18 0.56
CA ALA A 64 -10.77 -7.00 0.77
C ALA A 64 -10.86 -7.83 2.07
N GLN A 65 -11.24 -7.20 3.18
CA GLN A 65 -11.44 -7.91 4.46
C GLN A 65 -12.61 -8.91 4.38
N GLY A 66 -13.68 -8.56 3.67
CA GLY A 66 -14.79 -9.47 3.35
C GLY A 66 -14.31 -10.74 2.65
N LEU A 67 -13.47 -10.60 1.62
CA LEU A 67 -12.91 -11.70 0.85
C LEU A 67 -11.97 -12.57 1.69
N ILE A 68 -11.08 -11.94 2.46
CA ILE A 68 -10.13 -12.64 3.34
C ILE A 68 -10.87 -13.48 4.37
N ARG A 69 -11.85 -12.90 5.06
CA ARG A 69 -12.56 -13.53 6.19
C ARG A 69 -13.73 -14.41 5.76
N GLY A 70 -14.16 -14.29 4.51
CA GLY A 70 -15.40 -14.91 4.00
C GLY A 70 -16.68 -14.31 4.58
N ARG A 71 -16.60 -13.16 5.26
CA ARG A 71 -17.73 -12.42 5.83
C ARG A 71 -17.39 -10.94 5.97
N SER A 72 -18.39 -10.07 5.92
CA SER A 72 -18.18 -8.63 6.13
C SER A 72 -17.61 -8.32 7.52
N PRO A 73 -16.69 -7.35 7.63
CA PRO A 73 -16.32 -6.78 8.92
C PRO A 73 -17.39 -5.82 9.47
N ALA A 74 -18.34 -5.35 8.65
CA ALA A 74 -19.38 -4.42 9.05
C ALA A 74 -20.62 -5.16 9.60
N PRO A 75 -21.14 -4.77 10.78
CA PRO A 75 -22.43 -5.26 11.27
C PRO A 75 -23.55 -4.96 10.28
N HIS A 76 -24.50 -5.89 10.10
CA HIS A 76 -25.67 -5.76 9.21
C HIS A 76 -25.36 -5.55 7.71
N SER A 77 -24.14 -5.87 7.26
CA SER A 77 -23.81 -5.88 5.84
C SER A 77 -24.58 -6.96 5.07
N ASP A 78 -24.96 -6.63 3.84
CA ASP A 78 -25.55 -7.52 2.83
C ASP A 78 -24.53 -8.48 2.19
N TRP A 79 -23.34 -8.62 2.77
CA TRP A 79 -22.27 -9.46 2.24
C TRP A 79 -22.71 -10.91 2.11
N PRO A 80 -22.56 -11.54 0.93
CA PRO A 80 -23.00 -12.91 0.72
C PRO A 80 -22.31 -13.89 1.68
N PRO A 81 -23.08 -14.72 2.43
CA PRO A 81 -22.51 -15.64 3.40
C PRO A 81 -21.78 -16.82 2.74
N VAL A 82 -22.08 -17.10 1.47
CA VAL A 82 -21.50 -18.20 0.69
C VAL A 82 -20.50 -17.65 -0.32
N ARG A 83 -19.34 -18.31 -0.44
CA ARG A 83 -18.25 -17.96 -1.37
C ARG A 83 -18.71 -17.69 -2.81
N ARG A 84 -19.64 -18.52 -3.31
CA ARG A 84 -20.20 -18.35 -4.66
C ARG A 84 -20.83 -16.98 -4.86
N GLY A 85 -21.61 -16.49 -3.88
CA GLY A 85 -22.23 -15.17 -3.94
C GLY A 85 -21.22 -14.03 -3.84
N GLN A 86 -20.11 -14.24 -3.12
CA GLN A 86 -19.03 -13.25 -3.00
C GLN A 86 -18.34 -12.99 -4.34
N VAL A 87 -18.33 -13.97 -5.25
CA VAL A 87 -17.84 -13.77 -6.63
C VAL A 87 -18.67 -12.70 -7.35
N GLY A 88 -20.01 -12.79 -7.30
CA GLY A 88 -20.86 -11.74 -7.88
C GLY A 88 -20.60 -10.39 -7.25
N ARG A 89 -20.56 -10.34 -5.91
CA ARG A 89 -20.31 -9.10 -5.16
C ARG A 89 -19.01 -8.39 -5.55
N VAL A 90 -17.90 -9.13 -5.72
CA VAL A 90 -16.60 -8.54 -6.08
C VAL A 90 -16.52 -8.15 -7.55
N LEU A 91 -17.19 -8.88 -8.45
CA LEU A 91 -17.26 -8.50 -9.87
C LEU A 91 -18.07 -7.22 -10.05
N ASP A 92 -19.23 -7.10 -9.37
CA ASP A 92 -20.02 -5.87 -9.38
C ASP A 92 -19.25 -4.68 -8.78
N PHE A 93 -18.53 -4.92 -7.67
CA PHE A 93 -17.68 -3.90 -7.06
C PHE A 93 -16.53 -3.48 -7.98
N PHE A 94 -15.94 -4.42 -8.73
CA PHE A 94 -14.92 -4.10 -9.70
C PHE A 94 -15.45 -3.16 -10.78
N ASP A 95 -16.58 -3.50 -11.41
CA ASP A 95 -17.12 -2.72 -12.51
C ASP A 95 -17.59 -1.32 -12.06
N GLN A 96 -18.09 -1.20 -10.82
CA GLN A 96 -18.64 0.07 -10.30
C GLN A 96 -17.62 0.99 -9.63
N VAL A 97 -16.61 0.42 -8.96
CA VAL A 97 -15.70 1.18 -8.08
C VAL A 97 -14.25 0.99 -8.50
N LEU A 98 -13.78 -0.26 -8.57
CA LEU A 98 -12.35 -0.52 -8.71
C LEU A 98 -11.81 -0.17 -10.11
N ALA A 99 -12.57 -0.47 -11.17
CA ALA A 99 -12.16 -0.13 -12.54
C ALA A 99 -12.07 1.40 -12.76
N PRO A 100 -13.09 2.21 -12.43
CA PRO A 100 -12.97 3.68 -12.51
C PRO A 100 -11.86 4.26 -11.63
N HIS A 101 -11.57 3.64 -10.49
CA HIS A 101 -10.47 4.00 -9.60
C HIS A 101 -9.11 3.77 -10.29
N PHE A 102 -8.83 2.55 -10.76
CA PHE A 102 -7.60 2.25 -11.49
C PHE A 102 -7.45 3.08 -12.76
N ASP A 103 -8.53 3.34 -13.49
CA ASP A 103 -8.50 4.17 -14.70
C ASP A 103 -8.06 5.60 -14.37
N PHE A 104 -8.57 6.18 -13.29
CA PHE A 104 -8.13 7.51 -12.85
C PHE A 104 -6.64 7.50 -12.47
N GLU A 105 -6.21 6.48 -11.75
CA GLU A 105 -4.82 6.39 -11.31
C GLU A 105 -3.86 6.23 -12.48
N GLU A 106 -4.12 5.29 -13.38
CA GLU A 106 -3.28 5.00 -14.53
C GLU A 106 -3.26 6.14 -15.57
N GLN A 107 -4.38 6.85 -15.75
CA GLN A 107 -4.48 7.90 -16.78
C GLN A 107 -4.10 9.29 -16.28
N VAL A 108 -4.24 9.55 -14.98
CA VAL A 108 -4.04 10.89 -14.41
C VAL A 108 -3.00 10.89 -13.29
N LEU A 109 -3.21 10.09 -12.25
CA LEU A 109 -2.38 10.19 -11.04
C LEU A 109 -0.95 9.71 -11.26
N PHE A 110 -0.76 8.54 -11.85
CA PHE A 110 0.55 7.92 -12.07
C PHE A 110 1.37 8.70 -13.10
N PRO A 111 0.83 9.17 -14.25
CA PRO A 111 1.59 10.03 -15.16
C PRO A 111 2.02 11.35 -14.52
N LEU A 112 1.17 11.93 -13.67
CA LEU A 112 1.54 13.12 -12.89
C LEU A 112 2.63 12.79 -11.87
N ALA A 113 2.48 11.70 -11.11
CA ALA A 113 3.46 11.27 -10.14
C ALA A 113 4.82 10.97 -10.79
N GLU A 114 4.85 10.34 -11.97
CA GLU A 114 6.07 10.04 -12.69
C GLU A 114 6.83 11.31 -13.13
N ARG A 115 6.08 12.34 -13.53
CA ARG A 115 6.66 13.63 -13.92
C ARG A 115 7.17 14.45 -12.73
N GLU A 116 6.44 14.45 -11.62
CA GLU A 116 6.68 15.37 -10.50
C GLU A 116 7.54 14.76 -9.37
N LEU A 117 7.48 13.44 -9.15
CA LEU A 117 8.20 12.78 -8.05
C LEU A 117 9.58 12.30 -8.47
N LEU A 118 10.56 12.49 -7.57
CA LEU A 118 11.90 11.95 -7.78
C LEU A 118 11.89 10.42 -7.56
N ARG A 119 12.21 9.64 -8.60
CA ARG A 119 12.36 8.17 -8.56
C ARG A 119 11.05 7.40 -8.29
N ALA A 120 9.91 7.89 -8.78
CA ALA A 120 8.64 7.18 -8.65
C ALA A 120 8.48 5.96 -9.59
N ALA A 121 9.22 5.90 -10.71
CA ALA A 121 9.01 4.88 -11.75
C ALA A 121 8.94 3.42 -11.23
N PRO A 122 9.82 2.93 -10.33
CA PRO A 122 9.72 1.56 -9.82
C PRO A 122 8.46 1.32 -8.98
N LEU A 123 8.01 2.31 -8.21
CA LEU A 123 6.79 2.23 -7.41
C LEU A 123 5.56 2.17 -8.32
N LEU A 124 5.48 3.06 -9.31
CA LEU A 124 4.36 3.13 -10.24
C LEU A 124 4.26 1.87 -11.10
N ALA A 125 5.39 1.35 -11.60
CA ALA A 125 5.42 0.08 -12.33
C ALA A 125 4.94 -1.10 -11.46
N ALA A 126 5.26 -1.10 -10.17
CA ALA A 126 4.76 -2.11 -9.25
C ALA A 126 3.24 -2.02 -9.04
N LEU A 127 2.70 -0.80 -8.89
CA LEU A 127 1.26 -0.56 -8.73
C LEU A 127 0.46 -0.97 -9.99
N VAL A 128 0.94 -0.60 -11.18
CA VAL A 128 0.31 -1.01 -12.45
C VAL A 128 0.28 -2.54 -12.59
N ARG A 129 1.39 -3.22 -12.25
CA ARG A 129 1.43 -4.69 -12.24
C ARG A 129 0.41 -5.28 -11.26
N GLU A 130 0.23 -4.68 -10.09
CA GLU A 130 -0.78 -5.12 -9.12
C GLU A 130 -2.21 -4.93 -9.67
N HIS A 131 -2.50 -3.85 -10.40
CA HIS A 131 -3.78 -3.68 -11.09
C HIS A 131 -4.03 -4.81 -12.10
N ASP A 132 -3.02 -5.16 -12.91
CA ASP A 132 -3.12 -6.24 -13.88
C ASP A 132 -3.31 -7.61 -13.22
N GLU A 133 -2.65 -7.84 -12.08
CA GLU A 133 -2.86 -9.05 -11.27
C GLU A 133 -4.30 -9.12 -10.75
N VAL A 134 -4.85 -7.99 -10.26
CA VAL A 134 -6.25 -7.92 -9.83
C VAL A 134 -7.20 -8.22 -11.00
N ARG A 135 -7.00 -7.58 -12.16
CA ARG A 135 -7.79 -7.83 -13.38
C ARG A 135 -7.73 -9.30 -13.79
N SER A 136 -6.55 -9.92 -13.73
CA SER A 136 -6.35 -11.35 -14.02
C SER A 136 -7.09 -12.24 -13.02
N HIS A 137 -6.98 -11.97 -11.72
CA HIS A 137 -7.74 -12.67 -10.68
C HIS A 137 -9.25 -12.63 -10.95
N LEU A 138 -9.79 -11.47 -11.31
CA LEU A 138 -11.22 -11.31 -11.62
C LEU A 138 -11.62 -12.01 -12.91
N ALA A 139 -10.80 -11.95 -13.96
CA ALA A 139 -11.04 -12.68 -15.21
C ALA A 139 -11.10 -14.20 -14.98
N THR A 140 -10.18 -14.73 -14.18
CA THR A 140 -10.23 -16.16 -13.82
C THR A 140 -11.46 -16.49 -12.98
N LEU A 141 -11.92 -15.58 -12.11
CA LEU A 141 -13.13 -15.78 -11.29
C LEU A 141 -14.39 -15.79 -12.17
N ARG A 142 -14.44 -14.97 -13.22
CA ARG A 142 -15.50 -15.01 -14.24
C ARG A 142 -15.50 -16.36 -14.97
N ALA A 143 -14.34 -16.84 -15.40
CA ALA A 143 -14.21 -18.09 -16.16
C ALA A 143 -14.50 -19.34 -15.32
N ASN A 144 -14.05 -19.37 -14.06
CA ASN A 144 -14.17 -20.53 -13.17
C ASN A 144 -14.79 -20.10 -11.84
N PRO A 145 -16.12 -19.90 -11.79
CA PRO A 145 -16.74 -19.11 -10.73
C PRO A 145 -17.13 -19.93 -9.50
N THR A 146 -16.78 -21.22 -9.48
CA THR A 146 -17.00 -22.18 -8.38
C THR A 146 -15.71 -22.83 -7.87
N HIS A 147 -14.61 -22.74 -8.63
CA HIS A 147 -13.38 -23.48 -8.37
C HIS A 147 -12.47 -22.74 -7.38
N ASP A 148 -11.99 -23.46 -6.36
CA ASP A 148 -11.00 -23.03 -5.36
C ASP A 148 -11.27 -21.65 -4.73
N LEU A 149 -12.55 -21.33 -4.49
CA LEU A 149 -12.94 -20.00 -4.00
C LEU A 149 -12.36 -19.66 -2.62
N ASP A 150 -12.17 -20.67 -1.76
CA ASP A 150 -11.55 -20.50 -0.43
C ASP A 150 -10.05 -20.17 -0.50
N LEU A 151 -9.39 -20.45 -1.63
CA LEU A 151 -8.03 -20.02 -1.89
C LEU A 151 -8.00 -18.66 -2.59
N ARG A 152 -8.79 -18.55 -3.67
CA ARG A 152 -8.69 -17.46 -4.64
C ARG A 152 -9.27 -16.14 -4.14
N LEU A 153 -10.38 -16.17 -3.40
CA LEU A 153 -10.97 -14.96 -2.84
C LEU A 153 -10.08 -14.33 -1.77
N PRO A 154 -9.55 -15.07 -0.76
CA PRO A 154 -8.59 -14.49 0.17
C PRO A 154 -7.29 -14.02 -0.47
N ALA A 155 -6.81 -14.66 -1.54
CA ALA A 155 -5.65 -14.20 -2.28
C ALA A 155 -5.88 -12.82 -2.92
N LEU A 156 -7.01 -12.65 -3.62
CA LEU A 156 -7.42 -11.35 -4.17
C LEU A 156 -7.58 -10.29 -3.07
N GLY A 157 -8.21 -10.64 -1.94
CA GLY A 157 -8.36 -9.70 -0.83
C GLY A 157 -7.02 -9.23 -0.25
N ARG A 158 -6.02 -10.12 -0.12
CA ARG A 158 -4.68 -9.72 0.34
C ARG A 158 -3.93 -8.86 -0.68
N LEU A 159 -4.10 -9.13 -1.97
CA LEU A 159 -3.54 -8.30 -3.04
C LEU A 159 -4.09 -6.86 -2.95
N LEU A 160 -5.42 -6.71 -2.87
CA LEU A 160 -6.07 -5.40 -2.69
C LEU A 160 -5.63 -4.69 -1.42
N GLU A 161 -5.53 -5.40 -0.29
CA GLU A 161 -5.05 -4.80 0.96
C GLU A 161 -3.61 -4.29 0.84
N SER A 162 -2.71 -5.08 0.22
CA SER A 162 -1.32 -4.69 0.02
C SER A 162 -1.21 -3.46 -0.88
N HIS A 163 -1.94 -3.49 -2.00
CA HIS A 163 -2.01 -2.43 -2.99
C HIS A 163 -2.44 -1.09 -2.37
N VAL A 164 -3.62 -1.05 -1.73
CA VAL A 164 -4.11 0.17 -1.06
C VAL A 164 -3.14 0.68 0.00
N ARG A 165 -2.48 -0.22 0.75
CA ARG A 165 -1.47 0.19 1.75
C ARG A 165 -0.25 0.83 1.11
N GLN A 166 0.17 0.35 -0.06
CA GLN A 166 1.30 0.92 -0.80
C GLN A 166 0.97 2.33 -1.30
N GLU A 167 -0.22 2.53 -1.83
CA GLU A 167 -0.65 3.85 -2.30
C GLU A 167 -0.80 4.85 -1.15
N GLU A 168 -1.54 4.47 -0.11
CA GLU A 168 -1.79 5.33 1.03
C GLU A 168 -0.49 5.75 1.75
N ARG A 169 0.42 4.79 1.98
CA ARG A 169 1.60 5.00 2.84
C ARG A 169 2.85 5.41 2.08
N VAL A 170 2.92 5.14 0.78
CA VAL A 170 4.13 5.40 0.00
C VAL A 170 3.84 6.44 -1.07
N LEU A 171 2.88 6.17 -1.97
CA LEU A 171 2.60 7.09 -3.08
C LEU A 171 2.05 8.41 -2.56
N PHE A 172 0.94 8.38 -1.82
CA PHE A 172 0.27 9.60 -1.39
C PHE A 172 1.08 10.37 -0.34
N GLU A 173 1.86 9.68 0.50
CA GLU A 173 2.81 10.37 1.39
C GLU A 173 3.91 11.10 0.61
N SER A 174 4.43 10.49 -0.47
CA SER A 174 5.43 11.11 -1.33
C SER A 174 4.84 12.30 -2.09
N LEU A 175 3.64 12.15 -2.68
CA LEU A 175 2.93 13.24 -3.34
C LEU A 175 2.77 14.46 -2.42
N GLN A 176 2.29 14.26 -1.19
CA GLN A 176 2.08 15.36 -0.24
C GLN A 176 3.37 16.00 0.26
N ARG A 177 4.48 15.25 0.28
CA ARG A 177 5.77 15.75 0.75
C ARG A 177 6.49 16.57 -0.31
N GLU A 178 6.31 16.22 -1.59
CA GLU A 178 7.16 16.70 -2.68
C GLU A 178 6.44 17.64 -3.65
N LEU A 179 5.12 17.51 -3.83
CA LEU A 179 4.36 18.36 -4.76
C LEU A 179 3.90 19.66 -4.08
N SER A 180 3.80 20.72 -4.89
CA SER A 180 3.20 21.99 -4.47
C SER A 180 1.68 21.87 -4.27
N GLU A 181 1.11 22.82 -3.53
CA GLU A 181 -0.34 22.84 -3.28
C GLU A 181 -1.15 22.95 -4.59
N ASP A 182 -0.64 23.70 -5.58
CA ASP A 182 -1.31 23.87 -6.87
C ASP A 182 -1.40 22.56 -7.65
N ILE A 183 -0.33 21.77 -7.67
CA ILE A 183 -0.31 20.46 -8.33
C ILE A 183 -1.22 19.48 -7.56
N LEU A 184 -1.19 19.49 -6.23
CA LEU A 184 -2.12 18.66 -5.44
C LEU A 184 -3.58 19.06 -5.66
N ASN A 185 -3.88 20.34 -5.84
CA ASN A 185 -5.22 20.83 -6.15
C ASN A 185 -5.68 20.44 -7.57
N SER A 186 -4.76 20.34 -8.54
CA SER A 186 -5.10 19.88 -9.89
C SER A 186 -5.58 18.43 -9.88
N ILE A 187 -4.92 17.53 -9.12
CA ILE A 187 -5.38 16.14 -8.92
C ILE A 187 -6.83 16.11 -8.46
N GLY A 188 -7.16 16.91 -7.43
CA GLY A 188 -8.52 16.96 -6.90
C GLY A 188 -9.54 17.54 -7.89
N SER A 189 -9.10 18.39 -8.82
CA SER A 189 -9.95 18.97 -9.87
C SER A 189 -10.24 17.96 -10.97
N GLU A 190 -9.22 17.25 -11.43
CA GLU A 190 -9.37 16.12 -12.37
C GLU A 190 -10.30 15.04 -11.80
N LEU A 191 -10.11 14.69 -10.52
CA LEU A 191 -10.95 13.69 -9.86
C LEU A 191 -12.42 14.10 -9.77
N ARG A 192 -12.72 15.39 -9.55
CA ARG A 192 -14.09 15.92 -9.57
C ARG A 192 -14.68 15.98 -10.98
N ALA A 193 -13.84 16.18 -12.00
CA ALA A 193 -14.25 16.21 -13.39
C ALA A 193 -14.48 14.80 -13.97
N ARG A 194 -13.98 13.75 -13.30
CA ARG A 194 -14.22 12.35 -13.68
C ARG A 194 -15.73 12.11 -13.75
N PRO A 195 -16.26 11.63 -14.89
CA PRO A 195 -17.68 11.31 -14.99
C PRO A 195 -18.01 10.23 -13.95
N THR A 196 -18.95 10.52 -13.06
CA THR A 196 -19.45 9.51 -12.12
C THR A 196 -20.25 8.49 -12.92
N SER A 197 -19.77 7.25 -12.95
CA SER A 197 -20.61 6.10 -13.32
C SER A 197 -21.77 6.03 -12.31
N GLY A 198 -22.94 6.57 -12.65
CA GLY A 198 -24.08 6.63 -11.72
C GLY A 198 -24.84 5.31 -11.58
N PRO A 199 -25.75 5.15 -10.59
CA PRO A 199 -25.88 5.90 -9.35
C PRO A 199 -25.33 5.13 -8.13
N SER A 200 -24.74 5.92 -7.23
CA SER A 200 -24.67 5.68 -5.80
C SER A 200 -26.02 5.23 -5.23
N CYS A 201 -25.95 4.27 -4.31
CA CYS A 201 -26.99 3.80 -3.41
C CYS A 201 -28.08 4.86 -3.13
N GLN A 202 -29.30 4.65 -3.63
CA GLN A 202 -30.46 5.40 -3.13
C GLN A 202 -30.83 4.87 -1.74
N PRO A 203 -31.10 5.74 -0.74
CA PRO A 203 -31.70 5.27 0.50
C PRO A 203 -33.09 4.74 0.17
N ARG A 204 -33.34 3.46 0.49
CA ARG A 204 -34.70 2.93 0.51
C ARG A 204 -35.51 3.76 1.50
N GLN A 205 -36.43 4.58 0.98
CA GLN A 205 -37.46 5.23 1.77
C GLN A 205 -38.39 4.17 2.36
N PRO A 206 -39.02 4.47 3.52
CA PRO A 206 -39.63 3.48 4.41
C PRO A 206 -40.77 2.67 3.79
#